data_AF-A0A9J6FME2-F1
#
_entry.id   AF-A0A9J6FME2-F1
#
_cell.length_a   1.000
_cell.length_b   1.000
_cell.length_c   1.000
_cell.angle_alpha   90.00
_cell.angle_beta   90.00
_cell.angle_gamma   90.00
#
_symmetry.space_group_name_H-M   'P 1'
#
loop_
_entity.id
_entity.type
_entity.pdbx_description
1 polymer ?
#
loop_
_entity_poly.entity_id
_entity_poly.type
_entity_poly.pdbx_seq_one_letter_code
_entity_poly.pdbx_strand_id
1 'polypeptide(L)'
;MSYGELVTTCFKNAYTLRASAFQMTVLLQYNAVLLRSVQELRESTGMEMNVLQQVLQTLLKCRLLVLVDNETAGPSSRTTGPLGPDSRLSLVENYSSKRSRVTINVPLKTDAKVEQDSSYKKVDDDRRLVTQAAIVRIMKVRGTLSFEELVAEVERQLSCRFTPTAPDIKYCVQGLIRREYLGEVKDKPGTYHYIA
;
A
#
# COMPACT_ATOMS: atom_id res chain seq x y z
N MET A 1 -1.23 8.78 -7.18
CA MET A 1 -0.20 9.51 -6.43
C MET A 1 0.30 10.69 -7.25
N SER A 2 0.29 11.90 -6.71
CA SER A 2 0.79 13.11 -7.35
C SER A 2 2.33 13.17 -7.30
N TYR A 3 2.97 13.41 -8.43
CA TYR A 3 4.41 13.66 -8.55
C TYR A 3 4.65 14.97 -9.30
N GLY A 4 5.80 15.60 -9.07
CA GLY A 4 6.21 16.83 -9.75
C GLY A 4 7.69 16.81 -10.09
N GLU A 5 8.14 17.86 -10.77
CA GLU A 5 9.54 18.10 -11.09
C GLU A 5 10.01 19.37 -10.38
N LEU A 6 11.16 19.29 -9.70
CA LEU A 6 11.87 20.45 -9.13
C LEU A 6 13.15 20.70 -9.91
N VAL A 7 13.47 21.97 -10.17
CA VAL A 7 14.74 22.36 -10.78
C VAL A 7 15.65 22.93 -9.70
N THR A 8 16.87 22.40 -9.58
CA THR A 8 17.84 22.83 -8.57
C THR A 8 18.67 23.99 -9.10
N THR A 9 18.64 25.13 -8.42
CA THR A 9 19.46 26.32 -8.73
C THR A 9 20.63 26.51 -7.77
N CYS A 10 20.65 25.78 -6.65
CA CYS A 10 21.64 25.90 -5.59
C CYS A 10 22.92 25.08 -5.81
N PHE A 11 22.94 24.18 -6.80
CA PHE A 11 24.10 23.32 -7.07
C PHE A 11 24.92 23.85 -8.25
N LYS A 12 26.18 23.39 -8.34
CA LYS A 12 27.08 23.75 -9.45
C LYS A 12 26.49 23.45 -10.83
N ASN A 13 25.71 22.37 -10.95
CA ASN A 13 24.97 22.02 -12.15
C ASN A 13 23.46 22.07 -11.87
N ALA A 14 22.67 22.48 -12.87
CA ALA A 14 21.23 22.40 -12.79
C ALA A 14 20.75 20.95 -12.96
N TYR A 15 20.00 20.44 -11.99
CA TYR A 15 19.38 19.12 -12.02
C TYR A 15 17.85 19.25 -11.98
N THR A 16 17.16 18.32 -12.63
CA THR A 16 15.71 18.15 -12.55
C THR A 16 15.39 16.94 -11.67
N LEU A 17 14.77 17.17 -10.52
CA LEU A 17 14.40 16.15 -9.55
C LEU A 17 12.92 15.77 -9.73
N ARG A 18 12.64 14.53 -10.11
CA ARG A 18 11.27 14.00 -10.14
C ARG A 18 10.92 13.42 -8.77
N ALA A 19 10.02 14.09 -8.06
CA ALA A 19 9.76 13.87 -6.64
C ALA A 19 8.26 13.70 -6.36
N SER A 20 7.93 13.00 -5.26
CA SER A 20 6.56 12.97 -4.74
C SER A 20 6.19 14.29 -4.08
N ALA A 21 4.89 14.56 -3.87
CA ALA A 21 4.44 15.74 -3.15
C ALA A 21 5.13 15.88 -1.77
N PHE A 22 5.23 14.79 -1.01
CA PHE A 22 5.92 14.80 0.29
C PHE A 22 7.41 15.16 0.18
N GLN A 23 8.11 14.59 -0.79
CA GLN A 23 9.52 14.93 -1.02
C GLN A 23 9.69 16.40 -1.41
N MET A 24 8.80 16.93 -2.25
CA MET A 24 8.84 18.34 -2.65
C MET A 24 8.61 19.27 -1.46
N THR A 25 7.61 18.99 -0.62
CA THR A 25 7.32 19.81 0.57
C THR A 25 8.52 19.88 1.51
N VAL A 26 9.24 18.78 1.72
CA VAL A 26 10.47 18.75 2.54
C VAL A 26 11.58 19.56 1.88
N LEU A 27 11.83 19.37 0.58
CA LEU A 27 12.90 20.08 -0.13
C LEU A 27 12.67 21.60 -0.18
N LEU A 28 11.42 22.05 -0.29
CA LEU A 28 11.08 23.47 -0.31
C LEU A 28 11.38 24.19 1.01
N GLN A 29 11.42 23.48 2.16
CA GLN A 29 11.78 24.09 3.45
C GLN A 29 13.23 24.60 3.48
N TYR A 30 14.09 24.03 2.63
CA TYR A 30 15.50 24.40 2.54
C TYR A 30 15.77 25.66 1.70
N ASN A 31 14.74 26.23 1.05
CA ASN A 31 14.88 27.51 0.34
C ASN A 31 15.07 28.70 1.29
N ALA A 32 14.58 28.59 2.53
CA ALA A 32 14.69 29.65 3.53
C ALA A 32 15.87 29.42 4.48
N VAL A 33 16.07 28.19 4.96
CA VAL A 33 17.11 27.84 5.93
C VAL A 33 17.72 26.50 5.57
N LEU A 34 19.04 26.44 5.47
CA LEU A 34 19.77 25.24 5.00
C LEU A 34 19.88 24.12 6.04
N LEU A 35 19.65 24.42 7.32
CA LEU A 35 19.74 23.48 8.44
C LEU A 35 18.39 23.39 9.17
N ARG A 36 17.83 22.19 9.30
CA ARG A 36 16.54 21.94 9.94
C ARG A 36 16.57 20.68 10.81
N SER A 37 15.87 20.69 11.94
CA SER A 37 15.64 19.48 12.74
C SER A 37 14.48 18.65 12.18
N VAL A 38 14.45 17.35 12.47
CA VAL A 38 13.31 16.48 12.09
C VAL A 38 12.01 16.98 12.69
N GLN A 39 12.04 17.46 13.94
CA GLN A 39 10.86 18.01 14.62
C GLN A 39 10.33 19.29 13.93
N GLU A 40 11.21 20.23 13.55
CA GLU A 40 10.81 21.41 12.78
C GLU A 40 10.22 21.04 11.41
N LEU A 41 10.82 20.05 10.73
CA LEU A 41 10.31 19.55 9.47
C LEU A 41 8.92 18.93 9.64
N ARG A 42 8.69 18.20 10.73
CA ARG A 42 7.36 17.65 11.05
C ARG A 42 6.32 18.76 11.23
N GLU A 43 6.64 19.77 12.03
CA GLU A 43 5.73 20.87 12.33
C GLU A 43 5.43 21.74 11.11
N SER A 44 6.44 22.05 10.29
CA SER A 44 6.27 22.85 9.08
C SER A 44 5.56 22.10 7.95
N THR A 45 5.80 20.80 7.81
CA THR A 45 5.21 20.00 6.72
C THR A 45 3.89 19.33 7.08
N GLY A 46 3.55 19.24 8.38
CA GLY A 46 2.35 18.57 8.87
C GLY A 46 2.32 17.05 8.63
N MET A 47 3.47 16.44 8.30
CA MET A 47 3.55 15.00 8.01
C MET A 47 3.57 14.16 9.29
N GLU A 48 3.04 12.94 9.21
CA GLU A 48 3.24 11.95 10.26
C GLU A 48 4.73 11.57 10.36
N MET A 49 5.23 11.37 11.58
CA MET A 49 6.65 11.07 11.83
C MET A 49 7.14 9.84 11.05
N ASN A 50 6.31 8.79 10.96
CA ASN A 50 6.64 7.57 10.23
C ASN A 50 6.83 7.81 8.72
N VAL A 51 6.01 8.68 8.13
CA VAL A 51 6.09 9.05 6.71
C VAL A 51 7.30 9.96 6.49
N LEU A 52 7.47 10.97 7.35
CA LEU A 52 8.60 11.90 7.29
C LEU A 52 9.94 11.16 7.37
N GLN A 53 10.11 10.24 8.31
CA GLN A 53 11.35 9.46 8.43
C GLN A 53 11.67 8.67 7.16
N GLN A 54 10.68 8.09 6.49
CA GLN A 54 10.91 7.36 5.24
C GLN A 54 11.26 8.29 4.07
N VAL A 55 10.61 9.45 4.00
CA VAL A 55 10.93 10.49 3.02
C VAL A 55 12.36 10.98 3.23
N LEU A 56 12.74 11.31 4.47
CA LEU A 56 14.09 11.76 4.81
C LEU A 56 15.15 10.68 4.53
N GLN A 57 14.90 9.42 4.86
CA GLN A 57 15.79 8.31 4.50
C GLN A 57 15.99 8.20 2.99
N THR A 58 14.96 8.49 2.19
CA THR A 58 15.06 8.48 0.73
C THR A 58 15.95 9.62 0.24
N LEU A 59 15.76 10.83 0.78
CA LEU A 59 16.57 12.01 0.45
C LEU A 59 18.04 11.86 0.88
N LEU A 60 18.29 11.23 2.03
CA LEU A 60 19.64 10.86 2.51
C LEU A 60 20.33 9.86 1.57
N LYS A 61 19.62 8.80 1.13
CA LYS A 61 20.15 7.84 0.16
C LYS A 61 20.48 8.48 -1.18
N CYS A 62 19.66 9.43 -1.61
CA CYS A 62 19.92 10.22 -2.81
C CYS A 62 21.05 11.24 -2.63
N ARG A 63 21.63 11.40 -1.43
CA ARG A 63 22.67 12.38 -1.06
C ARG A 63 22.26 13.83 -1.31
N LEU A 64 20.96 14.12 -1.24
CA LEU A 64 20.44 15.49 -1.29
C LEU A 64 20.50 16.17 0.09
N LEU A 65 20.33 15.37 1.15
CA LEU A 65 20.46 15.79 2.54
C LEU A 65 21.61 15.04 3.21
N VAL A 66 22.19 15.63 4.25
CA VAL A 66 23.20 15.03 5.13
C VAL A 66 22.81 15.29 6.58
N LEU A 67 23.05 14.32 7.46
CA LEU A 67 22.91 14.53 8.91
C LEU A 67 24.11 15.30 9.44
N VAL A 68 23.83 16.32 10.23
CA VAL A 68 24.83 17.07 10.97
C VAL A 68 24.80 16.53 12.40
N ASP A 69 25.71 15.60 12.69
CA ASP A 69 25.91 15.12 14.07
C ASP A 69 26.76 16.13 14.82
N ASN A 70 26.29 16.56 16.00
CA ASN A 70 27.02 17.50 16.86
C ASN A 70 28.27 16.89 17.51
N GLU A 71 28.49 15.57 17.41
CA GLU A 71 29.70 14.93 17.93
C GLU A 71 30.23 13.89 16.94
N THR A 72 31.52 14.03 16.61
CA THR A 72 32.40 13.12 15.84
C THR A 72 32.30 13.03 14.29
N ALA A 73 33.31 13.69 13.68
CA ALA A 73 34.25 13.10 12.72
C ALA A 73 33.87 12.94 11.23
N GLY A 74 34.37 13.89 10.42
CA GLY A 74 34.95 13.64 9.10
C GLY A 74 33.98 13.40 7.93
N PRO A 75 34.47 13.53 6.67
CA PRO A 75 33.66 13.52 5.45
C PRO A 75 33.15 12.12 5.03
N SER A 76 32.97 11.22 5.99
CA SER A 76 32.79 9.77 5.77
C SER A 76 31.63 9.16 6.55
N SER A 77 30.70 9.96 7.10
CA SER A 77 29.51 9.39 7.76
C SER A 77 28.51 8.90 6.71
N ARG A 78 28.51 7.57 6.49
CA ARG A 78 27.47 6.85 5.76
C ARG A 78 26.19 6.93 6.58
N THR A 79 25.38 7.94 6.29
CA THR A 79 24.18 8.33 7.03
C THR A 79 22.98 7.45 6.65
N THR A 80 22.95 6.25 7.22
CA THR A 80 21.77 5.37 7.25
C THR A 80 21.47 4.93 8.69
N GLY A 81 21.61 5.84 9.66
CA GLY A 81 21.20 5.63 11.04
C GLY A 81 19.70 5.91 11.27
N PRO A 82 19.12 5.42 12.38
CA PRO A 82 17.76 5.77 12.77
C PRO A 82 17.66 7.29 13.02
N LEU A 83 16.68 7.93 12.38
CA LEU A 83 16.44 9.36 12.53
C LEU A 83 15.68 9.63 13.83
N GLY A 84 16.34 10.28 14.78
CA GLY A 84 15.68 10.80 15.98
C GLY A 84 14.93 12.11 15.70
N PRO A 85 14.00 12.53 16.58
CA PRO A 85 13.29 13.80 16.45
C PRO A 85 14.23 15.02 16.50
N ASP A 86 15.35 14.90 17.23
CA ASP A 86 16.34 15.98 17.41
C ASP A 86 17.45 15.96 16.36
N SER A 87 17.46 14.97 15.47
CA SER A 87 18.46 14.88 14.40
C SER A 87 18.37 16.09 13.47
N ARG A 88 19.51 16.72 13.16
CA ARG A 88 19.59 17.88 12.28
C ARG A 88 20.03 17.47 10.89
N LEU A 89 19.31 17.96 9.88
CA LEU A 89 19.57 17.69 8.47
C LEU A 89 19.93 18.99 7.76
N SER A 90 21.03 18.94 7.00
CA SER A 90 21.46 20.03 6.11
C SER A 90 21.30 19.63 4.65
N LEU A 91 20.98 20.60 3.80
CA LEU A 91 21.07 20.44 2.35
C LEU A 91 22.55 20.32 1.92
N VAL A 92 22.84 19.42 0.98
CA VAL A 92 24.20 19.23 0.45
C VAL A 92 24.52 20.26 -0.62
N GLU A 93 25.42 21.20 -0.37
CA GLU A 93 25.75 22.25 -1.35
C GLU A 93 26.51 21.71 -2.58
N ASN A 94 27.34 20.67 -2.39
CA ASN A 94 28.15 20.06 -3.45
C ASN A 94 27.50 18.81 -4.04
N TYR A 95 26.19 18.87 -4.32
CA TYR A 95 25.49 17.75 -4.93
C TYR A 95 26.00 17.48 -6.36
N SER A 96 26.30 16.22 -6.66
CA SER A 96 26.73 15.78 -7.98
C SER A 96 26.08 14.45 -8.34
N SER A 97 25.39 14.44 -9.49
CA SER A 97 24.79 13.25 -10.09
C SER A 97 25.29 13.06 -11.51
N LYS A 98 25.43 11.80 -11.94
CA LYS A 98 25.76 11.42 -13.32
C LYS A 98 24.64 11.74 -14.31
N ARG A 99 23.40 11.94 -13.83
CA ARG A 99 22.22 12.24 -14.66
C ARG A 99 21.72 13.63 -14.32
N SER A 100 21.43 14.44 -15.35
CA SER A 100 20.80 15.76 -15.20
C SER A 100 19.36 15.66 -14.69
N ARG A 101 18.64 14.61 -15.07
CA ARG A 101 17.30 14.28 -14.55
C ARG A 101 17.39 13.09 -13.59
N VAL A 102 17.03 13.31 -12.33
CA VAL A 102 17.12 12.33 -11.24
C VAL A 102 15.71 12.04 -10.71
N THR A 103 15.31 10.77 -10.75
CA THR A 103 14.03 10.34 -10.14
C THR A 103 14.27 9.93 -8.70
N ILE A 104 13.68 10.66 -7.76
CA ILE A 104 13.76 10.40 -6.32
C ILE A 104 12.43 9.86 -5.75
N ASN A 105 11.36 9.89 -6.54
CA ASN A 105 10.06 9.32 -6.17
C ASN A 105 10.12 7.77 -6.13
N VAL A 106 10.50 7.23 -4.98
CA VAL A 106 10.50 5.79 -4.69
C VAL A 106 9.29 5.48 -3.79
N PRO A 107 8.52 4.41 -4.04
CA PRO A 107 7.43 4.01 -3.16
C PRO A 107 7.91 3.82 -1.72
N LEU A 108 7.15 4.36 -0.76
CA LEU A 108 7.43 4.17 0.65
C LEU A 108 7.22 2.69 1.02
N LYS A 109 8.04 2.15 1.93
CA LYS A 109 7.99 0.73 2.29
C LYS A 109 6.67 0.37 2.95
N THR A 110 6.13 1.29 3.76
CA THR A 110 4.82 1.09 4.42
C THR A 110 3.70 1.09 3.40
N ASP A 111 3.72 2.00 2.42
CA ASP A 111 2.70 2.06 1.37
C ASP A 111 2.70 0.78 0.54
N ALA A 112 3.87 0.25 0.17
CA ALA A 112 3.96 -0.99 -0.60
C ALA A 112 3.30 -2.19 0.10
N LYS A 113 3.46 -2.31 1.43
CA LYS A 113 2.83 -3.39 2.21
C LYS A 113 1.32 -3.19 2.34
N VAL A 114 0.88 -1.95 2.60
CA VAL A 114 -0.55 -1.62 2.70
C VAL A 114 -1.27 -1.84 1.37
N GLU A 115 -0.66 -1.43 0.26
CA GLU A 115 -1.20 -1.66 -1.08
C GLU A 115 -1.33 -3.16 -1.39
N GLN A 116 -0.29 -3.95 -1.06
CA GLN A 116 -0.31 -5.40 -1.23
C GLN A 116 -1.43 -6.07 -0.41
N ASP A 117 -1.55 -5.74 0.88
CA ASP A 117 -2.61 -6.28 1.75
C ASP A 117 -4.01 -5.88 1.27
N SER A 118 -4.18 -4.63 0.81
CA SER A 118 -5.44 -4.16 0.24
C SER A 118 -5.81 -4.88 -1.06
N SER A 119 -4.80 -5.24 -1.86
CA SER A 119 -4.98 -5.96 -3.12
C SER A 119 -5.42 -7.40 -2.87
N TYR A 120 -4.81 -8.09 -1.90
CA TYR A 120 -5.25 -9.43 -1.52
C TYR A 120 -6.69 -9.44 -0.99
N LYS A 121 -7.06 -8.46 -0.16
CA LYS A 121 -8.45 -8.34 0.33
C LYS A 121 -9.45 -8.16 -0.81
N LYS A 122 -9.15 -7.32 -1.79
CA LYS A 122 -10.00 -7.14 -2.98
C LYS A 122 -10.16 -8.44 -3.77
N VAL A 123 -9.08 -9.20 -3.96
CA VAL A 123 -9.12 -10.50 -4.64
C VAL A 123 -10.01 -11.48 -3.89
N ASP A 124 -9.92 -11.53 -2.56
CA ASP A 124 -10.75 -12.42 -1.75
C ASP A 124 -12.23 -12.02 -1.79
N ASP A 125 -12.53 -10.73 -1.77
CA ASP A 125 -13.91 -10.23 -1.90
C ASP A 125 -14.49 -10.54 -3.30
N ASP A 126 -13.71 -10.37 -4.36
CA ASP A 126 -14.11 -10.74 -5.73
C ASP A 126 -14.36 -12.25 -5.84
N ARG A 127 -13.50 -13.09 -5.26
CA ARG A 127 -13.69 -14.54 -5.21
C ARG A 127 -14.97 -14.92 -4.48
N ARG A 128 -15.29 -14.25 -3.37
CA ARG A 128 -16.54 -14.46 -2.62
C ARG A 128 -17.76 -14.09 -3.45
N LEU A 129 -17.73 -12.96 -4.14
CA LEU A 129 -18.83 -12.53 -5.02
C LEU A 129 -19.06 -13.51 -6.16
N VAL A 130 -17.98 -13.96 -6.82
CA VAL A 130 -18.05 -14.97 -7.89
C VAL A 130 -18.60 -16.29 -7.36
N THR A 131 -18.18 -16.71 -6.16
CA THR A 131 -18.68 -17.92 -5.50
C THR A 131 -20.18 -17.82 -5.19
N GLN A 132 -20.64 -16.69 -4.63
CA GLN A 132 -22.07 -16.44 -4.38
C GLN A 132 -22.89 -16.49 -5.68
N ALA A 133 -22.40 -15.86 -6.75
CA ALA A 133 -23.07 -15.86 -8.04
C ALA A 133 -23.16 -17.28 -8.65
N ALA A 134 -22.12 -18.10 -8.50
CA ALA A 134 -22.13 -19.49 -8.92
C ALA A 134 -23.15 -20.31 -8.13
N ILE A 135 -23.18 -20.17 -6.80
CA ILE A 135 -24.14 -20.85 -5.93
C ILE A 135 -25.58 -20.51 -6.35
N VAL A 136 -25.91 -19.22 -6.51
CA VAL A 136 -27.26 -18.79 -6.94
C VAL A 136 -27.62 -19.37 -8.31
N ARG A 137 -26.68 -19.37 -9.27
CA ARG A 137 -26.91 -19.95 -10.60
C ARG A 137 -27.22 -21.44 -10.54
N ILE A 138 -26.48 -22.19 -9.73
CA ILE A 138 -26.67 -23.64 -9.55
C ILE A 138 -28.01 -23.92 -8.87
N MET A 139 -28.28 -23.23 -7.76
CA MET A 139 -29.50 -23.39 -6.96
C MET A 139 -30.75 -23.01 -7.75
N LYS A 140 -30.69 -21.98 -8.59
CA LYS A 140 -31.80 -21.59 -9.46
C LYS A 140 -32.19 -22.66 -10.48
N VAL A 141 -31.23 -23.46 -10.96
CA VAL A 141 -31.49 -24.54 -11.93
C VAL A 141 -31.93 -25.84 -11.25
N ARG A 142 -31.32 -26.17 -10.11
CA ARG A 142 -31.56 -27.44 -9.42
C ARG A 142 -32.72 -27.38 -8.42
N GLY A 143 -33.08 -26.19 -7.95
CA GLY A 143 -34.12 -25.97 -6.95
C GLY A 143 -33.65 -26.31 -5.53
N THR A 144 -33.27 -27.57 -5.31
CA THR A 144 -32.88 -28.10 -3.99
C THR A 144 -31.61 -28.96 -4.12
N LEU A 145 -30.63 -28.77 -3.24
CA LEU A 145 -29.36 -29.51 -3.23
C LEU A 145 -28.84 -29.70 -1.80
N SER A 146 -28.14 -30.81 -1.57
CA SER A 146 -27.33 -30.99 -0.35
C SER A 146 -26.05 -30.15 -0.41
N PHE A 147 -25.45 -29.87 0.75
CA PHE A 147 -24.20 -29.10 0.83
C PHE A 147 -23.07 -29.79 0.06
N GLU A 148 -22.95 -31.11 0.14
CA GLU A 148 -21.90 -31.88 -0.54
C GLU A 148 -22.05 -31.80 -2.07
N GLU A 149 -23.26 -31.94 -2.59
CA GLU A 149 -23.53 -31.80 -4.03
C GLU A 149 -23.31 -30.36 -4.50
N LEU A 150 -23.69 -29.36 -3.70
CA LEU A 150 -23.47 -27.95 -4.00
C LEU A 150 -21.97 -27.64 -4.07
N VAL A 151 -21.16 -28.16 -3.14
CA VAL A 151 -19.70 -27.99 -3.15
C VAL A 151 -19.11 -28.55 -4.45
N ALA A 152 -19.45 -29.79 -4.80
CA ALA A 152 -18.94 -30.42 -6.03
C ALA A 152 -19.29 -29.62 -7.29
N GLU A 153 -20.51 -29.10 -7.40
CA GLU A 153 -20.94 -28.34 -8.57
C GLU A 153 -20.33 -26.92 -8.63
N VAL A 154 -20.12 -26.28 -7.47
CA VAL A 154 -19.44 -24.98 -7.38
C VAL A 154 -17.97 -25.12 -7.76
N GLU A 155 -17.26 -26.14 -7.23
CA GLU A 155 -15.88 -26.44 -7.59
C GLU A 155 -15.75 -26.71 -9.09
N ARG A 156 -16.67 -27.52 -9.65
CA ARG A 156 -16.70 -27.81 -11.08
C ARG A 156 -16.84 -26.55 -11.92
N GLN A 157 -17.78 -25.64 -11.59
CA GLN A 157 -17.99 -24.40 -12.34
C GLN A 157 -16.83 -23.40 -12.22
N LEU A 158 -16.18 -23.31 -11.06
CA LEU A 158 -15.16 -22.29 -10.78
C LEU A 158 -13.73 -22.77 -11.06
N SER A 159 -13.52 -24.07 -11.26
CA SER A 159 -12.21 -24.71 -11.50
C SER A 159 -11.33 -24.03 -12.55
N CYS A 160 -11.90 -23.38 -13.56
CA CYS A 160 -11.15 -22.65 -14.58
C CYS A 160 -10.54 -21.32 -14.12
N ARG A 161 -10.95 -20.79 -12.95
CA ARG A 161 -10.47 -19.53 -12.35
C ARG A 161 -9.80 -19.75 -11.01
N PHE A 162 -10.45 -20.51 -10.12
CA PHE A 162 -9.95 -20.86 -8.79
C PHE A 162 -10.82 -21.96 -8.18
N THR A 163 -10.30 -22.65 -7.17
CA THR A 163 -11.06 -23.67 -6.42
C THR A 163 -11.43 -23.11 -5.05
N PRO A 164 -12.70 -22.74 -4.80
CA PRO A 164 -13.13 -22.31 -3.47
C PRO A 164 -13.06 -23.47 -2.49
N THR A 165 -12.76 -23.19 -1.22
CA THR A 165 -12.77 -24.23 -0.19
C THR A 165 -14.17 -24.45 0.37
N ALA A 166 -14.46 -25.66 0.88
CA ALA A 166 -15.75 -25.94 1.51
C ALA A 166 -16.14 -24.95 2.64
N PRO A 167 -15.22 -24.49 3.52
CA PRO A 167 -15.51 -23.42 4.47
C PRO A 167 -15.95 -22.10 3.81
N ASP A 168 -15.32 -21.69 2.71
CA ASP A 168 -15.68 -20.47 1.99
C ASP A 168 -17.07 -20.57 1.37
N ILE A 169 -17.40 -21.73 0.79
CA ILE A 169 -18.73 -22.01 0.23
C ILE A 169 -19.77 -21.98 1.35
N LYS A 170 -19.49 -22.60 2.50
CA LYS A 170 -20.39 -22.56 3.68
C LYS A 170 -20.65 -21.14 4.16
N TYR A 171 -19.61 -20.30 4.22
CA TYR A 171 -19.75 -18.89 4.57
C TYR A 171 -20.62 -18.14 3.54
N CYS A 172 -20.43 -18.39 2.24
CA CYS A 172 -21.23 -17.81 1.18
C CYS A 172 -22.70 -18.23 1.27
N VAL A 173 -22.98 -19.51 1.53
CA VAL A 173 -24.35 -20.03 1.71
C VAL A 173 -25.03 -19.34 2.89
N GLN A 174 -24.37 -19.20 4.04
CA GLN A 174 -24.91 -18.47 5.19
C GLN A 174 -25.23 -17.01 4.85
N GLY A 175 -24.37 -16.34 4.08
CA GLY A 175 -24.62 -14.99 3.59
C GLY A 175 -25.83 -14.90 2.65
N LEU A 176 -26.02 -15.92 1.79
CA LEU A 176 -27.17 -16.00 0.88
C LEU A 176 -28.48 -16.32 1.59
N ILE A 177 -28.45 -17.12 2.67
CA ILE A 177 -29.63 -17.38 3.52
C ILE A 177 -30.05 -16.09 4.23
N ARG A 178 -29.10 -15.33 4.80
CA ARG A 178 -29.39 -14.03 5.44
C ARG A 178 -30.00 -12.98 4.49
N ARG A 179 -29.71 -13.10 3.21
CA ARG A 179 -30.25 -12.25 2.13
C ARG A 179 -31.48 -12.86 1.46
N GLU A 180 -32.01 -13.95 2.01
CA GLU A 180 -33.23 -14.63 1.54
C GLU A 180 -33.15 -15.17 0.10
N TYR A 181 -31.95 -15.45 -0.41
CA TYR A 181 -31.78 -16.14 -1.70
C TYR A 181 -31.94 -17.66 -1.57
N LEU A 182 -31.59 -18.21 -0.41
CA LEU A 182 -31.61 -19.64 -0.09
C LEU A 182 -32.30 -19.89 1.25
N GLY A 183 -32.89 -21.07 1.41
CA GLY A 183 -33.47 -21.53 2.66
C GLY A 183 -32.97 -22.93 3.03
N GLU A 184 -33.01 -23.26 4.31
CA GLU A 184 -32.76 -24.62 4.78
C GLU A 184 -34.06 -25.44 4.73
N VAL A 185 -33.94 -26.69 4.30
CA VAL A 185 -35.07 -27.62 4.31
C VAL A 185 -35.25 -28.15 5.74
N LYS A 186 -36.41 -27.88 6.35
CA LYS A 186 -36.69 -28.21 7.77
C LYS A 186 -36.51 -29.69 8.10
N ASP A 187 -36.81 -30.57 7.14
CA ASP A 187 -36.76 -32.02 7.34
C ASP A 187 -35.36 -32.63 7.12
N LYS A 188 -34.42 -31.88 6.54
CA LYS A 188 -33.09 -32.39 6.16
C LYS A 188 -31.99 -31.33 6.39
N PRO A 189 -31.31 -31.33 7.55
CA PRO A 189 -30.21 -30.41 7.80
C PRO A 189 -29.09 -30.63 6.77
N GLY A 190 -28.48 -29.53 6.32
CA GLY A 190 -27.47 -29.56 5.24
C GLY A 190 -28.06 -29.67 3.83
N THR A 191 -29.38 -29.57 3.68
CA THR A 191 -30.04 -29.41 2.37
C THR A 191 -30.61 -28.00 2.25
N TYR A 192 -30.31 -27.35 1.13
CA TYR A 192 -30.75 -25.98 0.83
C TYR A 192 -31.72 -25.98 -0.34
N HIS A 193 -32.64 -25.02 -0.35
CA HIS A 193 -33.54 -24.74 -1.46
C HIS A 193 -33.45 -23.28 -1.89
N TYR A 194 -33.69 -23.01 -3.17
CA TYR A 194 -33.74 -21.66 -3.73
C TYR A 194 -35.08 -20.99 -3.40
N ILE A 195 -35.05 -19.73 -2.93
CA ILE A 195 -36.25 -18.97 -2.50
C ILE A 195 -36.67 -17.90 -3.51
N ALA A 196 -35.71 -17.33 -4.25
CA ALA A 196 -35.91 -16.13 -5.06
C ALA A 196 -36.50 -16.37 -6.46
#